data_AF-A0A3D4B935-F1
#
_entry.id   AF-A0A3D4B935-F1
#
_cell.length_a   1.000
_cell.length_b   1.000
_cell.length_c   1.000
_cell.angle_alpha   90.00
_cell.angle_beta   90.00
_cell.angle_gamma   90.00
#
_symmetry.space_group_name_H-M   'P 1'
#
loop_
_entity.id
_entity.type
_entity.pdbx_description
1 polymer ?
#
loop_
_entity_poly.entity_id
_entity_poly.type
_entity_poly.pdbx_seq_one_letter_code
_entity_poly.pdbx_strand_id
1 'polypeptide(L)'
;LAFERELLKQVEGKRPQTHGGGSPPMEGLFLDPLIIAHPLAVQIMEAIMGKDIYSYLPYGCNTAWPGSPVQWIHRDSEHLFPELPYALPPATVVVNIALVDFTEENGATEVWPGSHLIVDTDPEILEDPYTRWSE
;
A
#
# COMPACT_ATOMS: atom_id res chain seq x y z
N LEU A 1 -7.93 24.29 3.99
CA LEU A 1 -6.53 23.80 3.89
C LEU A 1 -6.34 23.05 2.56
N ALA A 2 -5.12 22.93 2.03
CA ALA A 2 -4.86 22.25 0.75
C ALA A 2 -5.37 20.80 0.73
N PHE A 3 -5.20 20.10 1.85
CA PHE A 3 -5.75 18.75 2.07
C PHE A 3 -7.28 18.70 1.96
N GLU A 4 -7.99 19.62 2.62
CA GLU A 4 -9.46 19.68 2.53
C GLU A 4 -9.93 19.93 1.10
N ARG A 5 -9.22 20.73 0.30
CA ARG A 5 -9.56 20.94 -1.11
C ARG A 5 -9.38 19.68 -1.94
N GLU A 6 -8.32 18.91 -1.68
CA GLU A 6 -8.05 17.65 -2.39
C GLU A 6 -9.03 16.55 -1.97
N LEU A 7 -9.32 16.46 -0.68
CA LEU A 7 -10.34 15.59 -0.12
C LEU A 7 -11.72 15.93 -0.72
N LEU A 8 -12.08 17.21 -0.82
CA LEU A 8 -13.33 17.67 -1.43
C LEU A 8 -13.46 17.29 -2.91
N LYS A 9 -12.35 17.22 -3.66
CA LYS A 9 -12.36 16.69 -5.04
C LYS A 9 -12.64 15.19 -5.06
N GLN A 10 -12.06 14.43 -4.14
CA GLN A 10 -12.25 12.97 -4.06
C GLN A 10 -13.68 12.59 -3.66
N VAL A 11 -14.37 13.45 -2.91
CA VAL A 11 -15.71 13.15 -2.40
C VAL A 11 -16.84 13.73 -3.26
N GLU A 12 -16.58 14.57 -4.27
CA GLU A 12 -17.62 15.20 -5.14
C GLU A 12 -18.88 15.71 -4.38
N GLY A 13 -18.70 16.20 -3.15
CA GLY A 13 -19.80 16.64 -2.26
C GLY A 13 -20.64 15.53 -1.60
N LYS A 14 -20.34 14.25 -1.82
CA LYS A 14 -20.95 13.08 -1.15
C LYS A 14 -19.90 12.35 -0.32
N ARG A 15 -20.18 12.04 0.96
CA ARG A 15 -19.25 11.24 1.77
C ARG A 15 -18.99 9.88 1.08
N PRO A 16 -17.72 9.50 0.82
CA PRO A 16 -17.41 8.20 0.25
C PRO A 16 -17.88 7.11 1.22
N GLN A 17 -18.38 6.03 0.66
CA GLN A 17 -18.92 4.89 1.43
C GLN A 17 -18.00 3.68 1.38
N THR A 18 -16.87 3.78 0.65
CA THR A 18 -15.94 2.69 0.41
C THR A 18 -14.52 3.16 0.65
N HIS A 19 -13.61 2.23 0.92
CA HIS A 19 -12.18 2.48 0.91
C HIS A 19 -11.76 3.21 -0.39
N GLY A 20 -10.89 4.21 -0.28
CA GLY A 20 -10.41 4.95 -1.43
C GLY A 20 -8.94 5.35 -1.30
N GLY A 21 -8.23 5.26 -2.42
CA GLY A 21 -6.89 5.82 -2.60
C GLY A 21 -6.99 7.26 -3.12
N GLY A 22 -6.05 8.10 -2.69
CA GLY A 22 -5.96 9.51 -3.04
C GLY A 22 -4.51 9.95 -3.20
N SER A 23 -4.30 10.98 -4.00
CA SER A 23 -3.00 11.64 -4.09
C SER A 23 -2.94 12.77 -3.05
N PRO A 24 -1.97 12.75 -2.11
CA PRO A 24 -1.77 13.87 -1.22
C PRO A 24 -1.29 15.10 -2.01
N PRO A 25 -1.57 16.33 -1.52
CA PRO A 25 -0.99 17.53 -2.10
C PRO A 25 0.54 17.44 -2.10
N MET A 26 1.21 17.75 -3.21
CA MET A 26 2.67 17.82 -3.27
C MET A 26 3.18 19.18 -2.77
N GLU A 27 2.77 19.56 -1.55
CA GLU A 27 3.15 20.81 -0.90
C GLU A 27 3.06 20.74 0.63
N GLY A 28 3.81 21.61 1.31
CA GLY A 28 3.75 21.76 2.76
C GLY A 28 4.18 20.49 3.50
N LEU A 29 3.40 20.08 4.50
CA LEU A 29 3.69 18.92 5.35
C LEU A 29 3.80 17.61 4.57
N PHE A 30 3.12 17.48 3.44
CA PHE A 30 3.21 16.29 2.57
C PHE A 30 4.54 16.24 1.78
N LEU A 31 5.35 17.28 1.80
CA LEU A 31 6.74 17.23 1.31
C LEU A 31 7.76 17.29 2.44
N ASP A 32 7.33 17.04 3.69
CA ASP A 32 8.28 16.96 4.80
C ASP A 32 9.31 15.85 4.52
N PRO A 33 10.62 16.14 4.61
CA PRO A 33 11.67 15.15 4.41
C PRO A 33 11.50 13.89 5.27
N LEU A 34 10.90 14.00 6.46
CA LEU A 34 10.63 12.85 7.33
C LEU A 34 9.52 11.94 6.81
N ILE A 35 8.62 12.43 5.96
CA ILE A 35 7.63 11.59 5.27
C ILE A 35 8.27 10.93 4.05
N ILE A 36 9.07 11.67 3.28
CA ILE A 36 9.69 11.18 2.04
C ILE A 36 10.81 10.17 2.33
N ALA A 37 11.66 10.46 3.31
CA ALA A 37 12.89 9.73 3.57
C ALA A 37 13.16 9.62 5.08
N HIS A 38 12.22 9.00 5.81
CA HIS A 38 12.38 8.77 7.25
C HIS A 38 13.67 7.96 7.54
N PRO A 39 14.61 8.44 8.38
CA PRO A 39 15.92 7.79 8.56
C PRO A 39 15.85 6.32 8.98
N LEU A 40 14.91 5.96 9.85
CA LEU A 40 14.71 4.58 10.27
C LEU A 40 14.18 3.69 9.12
N ALA A 41 13.25 4.22 8.32
CA ALA A 41 12.69 3.46 7.21
C ALA A 41 13.75 3.23 6.13
N VAL A 42 14.51 4.28 5.80
CA VAL A 42 15.65 4.20 4.87
C VAL A 42 16.68 3.20 5.36
N GLN A 43 17.08 3.24 6.63
CA GLN A 43 18.04 2.28 7.19
C GLN A 43 17.56 0.83 7.05
N ILE A 44 16.28 0.55 7.32
CA ILE A 44 15.70 -0.78 7.17
C ILE A 44 15.68 -1.21 5.70
N MET A 45 15.23 -0.33 4.80
CA MET A 45 15.21 -0.60 3.36
C MET A 45 16.61 -0.84 2.81
N GLU A 46 17.62 -0.07 3.24
CA GLU A 46 19.02 -0.28 2.82
C GLU A 46 19.57 -1.64 3.25
N ALA A 47 19.18 -2.12 4.43
CA ALA A 47 19.58 -3.44 4.93
C ALA A 47 18.93 -4.59 4.14
N ILE A 48 17.73 -4.35 3.59
CA ILE A 48 16.95 -5.36 2.85
C ILE A 48 17.31 -5.35 1.36
N MET A 49 17.41 -4.17 0.75
CA MET A 49 17.44 -3.97 -0.70
C MET A 49 18.78 -3.43 -1.23
N GLY A 50 19.68 -2.97 -0.34
CA GLY A 50 20.92 -2.29 -0.71
C GLY A 50 20.76 -0.77 -0.76
N LYS A 51 21.83 -0.05 -1.12
CA LYS A 51 21.89 1.43 -1.02
C LYS A 51 21.19 2.17 -2.16
N ASP A 52 21.00 1.51 -3.30
CA ASP A 52 20.44 2.12 -4.51
C ASP A 52 18.92 1.94 -4.54
N ILE A 53 18.22 2.57 -3.59
CA ILE A 53 16.75 2.54 -3.46
C ILE A 53 16.12 3.82 -4.02
N TYR A 54 14.94 3.69 -4.62
CA TYR A 54 14.18 4.79 -5.20
C TYR A 54 12.74 4.79 -4.68
N SER A 55 12.22 5.95 -4.34
CA SER A 55 10.82 6.12 -3.93
C SER A 55 9.93 6.42 -5.13
N TYR A 56 8.72 5.88 -5.14
CA TYR A 56 7.67 6.26 -6.09
C TYR A 56 7.03 7.58 -5.63
N LEU A 57 7.19 8.64 -6.44
CA LEU A 57 6.55 9.94 -6.22
C LEU A 57 5.64 10.30 -7.41
N PRO A 58 4.44 10.87 -7.17
CA PRO A 58 3.84 11.11 -5.86
C PRO A 58 3.47 9.79 -5.15
N TYR A 59 3.56 9.77 -3.82
CA TYR A 59 3.12 8.63 -3.01
C TYR A 59 1.61 8.70 -2.76
N GLY A 60 0.99 7.56 -2.43
CA GLY A 60 -0.45 7.47 -2.20
C GLY A 60 -0.87 7.75 -0.75
N CYS A 61 -2.16 8.00 -0.56
CA CYS A 61 -2.82 8.00 0.74
C CYS A 61 -4.11 7.19 0.64
N ASN A 62 -4.38 6.33 1.62
CA ASN A 62 -5.57 5.49 1.64
C ASN A 62 -6.46 5.87 2.81
N THR A 63 -7.78 5.90 2.59
CA THR A 63 -8.75 6.19 3.65
C THR A 63 -9.83 5.13 3.66
N ALA A 64 -10.02 4.47 4.80
CA ALA A 64 -11.19 3.67 5.10
C ALA A 64 -12.28 4.58 5.68
N TRP A 65 -13.35 4.78 4.91
CA TRP A 65 -14.48 5.60 5.35
C TRP A 65 -15.45 4.76 6.22
N PRO A 66 -16.24 5.38 7.11
CA PRO A 66 -17.25 4.66 7.88
C PRO A 66 -18.19 3.85 6.97
N GLY A 67 -18.33 2.56 7.26
CA GLY A 67 -19.13 1.63 6.45
C GLY A 67 -18.40 1.01 5.26
N SER A 68 -17.10 1.26 5.09
CA SER A 68 -16.29 0.58 4.07
C SER A 68 -16.34 -0.94 4.28
N PRO A 69 -16.56 -1.73 3.21
CA PRO A 69 -16.47 -3.18 3.30
C PRO A 69 -15.02 -3.62 3.54
N VAL A 70 -14.86 -4.83 4.05
CA VAL A 70 -13.56 -5.50 4.13
C VAL A 70 -13.03 -5.70 2.70
N GLN A 71 -11.74 -5.42 2.49
CA GLN A 71 -11.08 -5.69 1.21
C GLN A 71 -10.73 -7.17 1.09
N TRP A 72 -10.69 -7.67 -0.14
CA TRP A 72 -10.16 -9.00 -0.44
C TRP A 72 -8.69 -9.10 -0.03
N ILE A 73 -8.25 -10.29 0.35
CA ILE A 73 -6.83 -10.54 0.62
C ILE A 73 -6.06 -10.38 -0.68
N HIS A 74 -5.06 -9.49 -0.69
CA HIS A 74 -4.26 -9.18 -1.88
C HIS A 74 -2.84 -8.78 -1.50
N ARG A 75 -2.01 -8.60 -2.53
CA ARG A 75 -0.69 -7.95 -2.45
C ARG A 75 -0.75 -6.66 -3.24
N ASP A 76 -0.03 -5.63 -2.79
CA ASP A 76 0.08 -4.37 -3.54
C ASP A 76 0.87 -4.54 -4.85
N SER A 77 1.71 -5.57 -4.93
CA SER A 77 2.52 -5.90 -6.11
C SER A 77 2.80 -7.39 -6.17
N GLU A 78 2.89 -7.91 -7.38
CA GLU A 78 3.23 -9.31 -7.64
C GLU A 78 4.73 -9.59 -7.54
N HIS A 79 5.07 -10.88 -7.45
CA HIS A 79 6.47 -11.32 -7.62
C HIS A 79 6.95 -10.96 -9.03
N LEU A 80 8.21 -10.51 -9.16
CA LEU A 80 8.77 -10.14 -10.47
C LEU A 80 8.89 -11.32 -11.44
N PHE A 81 9.07 -12.52 -10.89
CA PHE A 81 9.27 -13.77 -11.63
C PHE A 81 8.34 -14.84 -11.02
N PRO A 82 7.02 -14.73 -11.25
CA PRO A 82 6.02 -15.59 -10.59
C PRO A 82 6.14 -17.07 -10.98
N GLU A 83 6.81 -17.39 -12.09
CA GLU A 83 7.09 -18.74 -12.54
C GLU A 83 8.12 -19.50 -11.69
N LEU A 84 8.88 -18.79 -10.84
CA LEU A 84 9.90 -19.41 -10.01
C LEU A 84 9.28 -20.09 -8.77
N PRO A 85 9.74 -21.29 -8.38
CA PRO A 85 9.18 -22.03 -7.26
C PRO A 85 9.69 -21.55 -5.88
N TYR A 86 10.22 -20.34 -5.80
CA TYR A 86 10.74 -19.74 -4.56
C TYR A 86 10.64 -18.22 -4.62
N ALA A 87 10.37 -17.60 -3.47
CA ALA A 87 10.36 -16.15 -3.35
C ALA A 87 11.78 -15.59 -3.52
N LEU A 88 11.89 -14.54 -4.33
CA LEU A 88 13.12 -13.77 -4.47
C LEU A 88 13.16 -12.64 -3.44
N PRO A 89 14.34 -12.04 -3.18
CA PRO A 89 14.44 -10.84 -2.37
C PRO A 89 13.46 -9.74 -2.85
N PRO A 90 12.90 -8.92 -1.94
CA PRO A 90 11.87 -7.96 -2.29
C PRO A 90 12.38 -6.90 -3.26
N ALA A 91 11.61 -6.64 -4.31
CA ALA A 91 11.88 -5.57 -5.28
C ALA A 91 11.27 -4.22 -4.86
N THR A 92 10.26 -4.25 -3.99
CA THR A 92 9.54 -3.08 -3.48
C THR A 92 9.22 -3.30 -2.01
N VAL A 93 9.33 -2.22 -1.21
CA VAL A 93 8.89 -2.19 0.19
C VAL A 93 7.93 -1.01 0.35
N VAL A 94 6.77 -1.27 0.96
CA VAL A 94 5.77 -0.26 1.27
C VAL A 94 5.97 0.22 2.71
N VAL A 95 6.01 1.54 2.89
CA VAL A 95 6.09 2.19 4.21
C VAL A 95 4.78 2.91 4.48
N ASN A 96 3.94 2.31 5.33
CA ASN A 96 2.66 2.90 5.72
C ASN A 96 2.82 3.74 7.00
N ILE A 97 2.34 4.97 6.96
CA ILE A 97 2.32 5.90 8.10
C ILE A 97 0.87 6.15 8.49
N ALA A 98 0.46 5.66 9.66
CA ALA A 98 -0.87 5.91 10.19
C ALA A 98 -1.02 7.40 10.55
N LEU A 99 -2.02 8.07 9.97
CA LEU A 99 -2.28 9.50 10.21
C LEU A 99 -3.27 9.76 11.35
N VAL A 100 -3.91 8.71 11.85
CA VAL A 100 -4.85 8.67 12.98
C VAL A 100 -4.59 7.41 13.80
N ASP A 101 -5.23 7.29 14.96
CA ASP A 101 -5.22 6.04 15.71
C ASP A 101 -5.63 4.88 14.80
N PHE A 102 -4.89 3.78 14.82
CA PHE A 102 -5.07 2.66 13.91
C PHE A 102 -5.53 1.44 14.70
N THR A 103 -6.85 1.19 14.71
CA THR A 103 -7.49 0.18 15.54
C THR A 103 -8.34 -0.77 14.71
N GLU A 104 -8.61 -1.96 15.24
CA GLU A 104 -9.51 -2.93 14.59
C GLU A 104 -10.88 -2.31 14.29
N GLU A 105 -11.44 -1.53 15.23
CA GLU A 105 -12.74 -0.87 15.09
C GLU A 105 -12.80 0.13 13.93
N ASN A 106 -11.70 0.84 13.65
CA ASN A 106 -11.66 1.85 12.59
C ASN A 106 -10.99 1.39 11.30
N GLY A 107 -10.77 0.09 11.15
CA GLY A 107 -10.27 -0.51 9.91
C GLY A 107 -8.75 -0.54 9.79
N ALA A 108 -8.05 -0.81 10.89
CA ALA A 108 -6.63 -1.17 10.83
C ALA A 108 -6.41 -2.32 9.85
N THR A 109 -5.38 -2.20 9.01
CA THR A 109 -5.05 -3.20 8.00
C THR A 109 -4.69 -4.54 8.66
N GLU A 110 -5.40 -5.59 8.26
CA GLU A 110 -5.01 -6.96 8.55
C GLU A 110 -3.80 -7.34 7.70
N VAL A 111 -2.75 -7.87 8.35
CA VAL A 111 -1.54 -8.34 7.68
C VAL A 111 -1.34 -9.83 7.95
N TRP A 112 -0.78 -10.55 6.99
CA TRP A 112 -0.54 -11.99 7.06
C TRP A 112 0.97 -12.26 7.08
N PRO A 113 1.62 -12.33 8.25
CA PRO A 113 3.07 -12.52 8.34
C PRO A 113 3.55 -13.77 7.60
N GLY A 114 4.64 -13.64 6.86
CA GLY A 114 5.22 -14.73 6.06
C GLY A 114 4.59 -14.95 4.68
N SER A 115 3.44 -14.33 4.37
CA SER A 115 2.78 -14.49 3.06
C SER A 115 3.60 -13.97 1.88
N HIS A 116 4.54 -13.05 2.12
CA HIS A 116 5.51 -12.56 1.13
C HIS A 116 6.47 -13.64 0.63
N LEU A 117 6.59 -14.78 1.32
CA LEU A 117 7.40 -15.93 0.91
C LEU A 117 6.60 -16.97 0.10
N ILE A 118 5.27 -16.80 0.03
CA ILE A 118 4.40 -17.69 -0.72
C ILE A 118 4.46 -17.26 -2.19
N VAL A 119 4.80 -18.20 -3.08
CA VAL A 119 4.79 -18.02 -4.53
C VAL A 119 3.61 -18.77 -5.13
N ASP A 120 3.12 -18.26 -6.26
CA ASP A 120 1.90 -18.76 -6.89
C ASP A 120 2.27 -19.62 -8.09
N THR A 121 2.83 -20.80 -7.81
CA THR A 121 3.35 -21.71 -8.83
C THR A 121 2.28 -22.57 -9.49
N ASP A 122 1.01 -22.36 -9.15
CA ASP A 122 -0.09 -23.07 -9.78
C ASP A 122 -0.28 -22.54 -11.21
N PRO A 123 -0.17 -23.40 -12.25
CA PRO A 123 -0.35 -22.98 -13.63
C PRO A 123 -1.67 -22.26 -13.90
N GLU A 124 -2.76 -22.63 -13.21
CA GLU A 124 -4.06 -21.96 -13.38
C GLU A 124 -4.02 -20.52 -12.84
N ILE A 125 -3.25 -20.28 -11.76
CA ILE A 125 -3.07 -18.93 -11.18
C ILE A 125 -2.17 -18.06 -12.07
N LEU A 126 -1.17 -18.67 -12.73
CA LEU A 126 -0.27 -17.95 -13.64
C LEU A 126 -0.98 -17.48 -14.92
N GLU A 127 -2.01 -18.21 -15.39
CA GLU A 127 -2.78 -17.86 -16.58
C GLU A 127 -3.79 -16.72 -16.32
N ASP A 128 -4.39 -16.66 -15.14
CA ASP A 128 -5.33 -15.60 -14.75
C ASP A 128 -5.18 -15.19 -13.27
N PRO A 129 -4.26 -14.26 -12.97
CA PRO A 129 -3.98 -13.85 -11.59
C PRO A 129 -5.14 -13.07 -10.94
N TYR A 130 -6.12 -12.59 -11.71
CA TYR A 130 -7.19 -11.72 -11.22
C TYR A 130 -8.50 -12.44 -10.85
N THR A 131 -8.69 -13.69 -11.27
CA THR A 131 -9.87 -14.50 -10.89
C THR A 131 -9.65 -15.38 -9.66
N ARG A 132 -8.45 -15.31 -9.06
CA ARG A 132 -7.99 -16.13 -7.94
C ARG A 132 -8.87 -16.10 -6.67
N TRP A 133 -9.62 -15.03 -6.45
CA TRP A 133 -10.39 -14.79 -5.21
C TRP A 133 -11.85 -14.44 -5.48
N SER A 134 -12.44 -14.95 -6.56
CA SER A 134 -13.88 -14.80 -6.79
C SER A 134 -14.68 -15.76 -5.90
N GLU A 135 -14.74 -15.48 -4.59
CA GLU A 135 -15.78 -15.90 -3.65
C GLU A 135 -15.58 -15.22 -2.28
#